data_AF-A0A837LD59-F1
#
_entry.id   AF-A0A837LD59-F1
#
_cell.length_a   1.000
_cell.length_b   1.000
_cell.length_c   1.000
_cell.angle_alpha   90.00
_cell.angle_beta   90.00
_cell.angle_gamma   90.00
#
_symmetry.space_group_name_H-M   'P 1'
#
loop_
_entity.id
_entity.type
_entity.pdbx_description
1 polymer ?
#
loop_
_entity_poly.entity_id
_entity_poly.type
_entity_poly.pdbx_seq_one_letter_code
_entity_poly.pdbx_strand_id
1 'polypeptide(L)'
;DPSSVIVRRMDGTYVCTAIWNGNKRAAIPVSAMDVAVEKRRQRRLNRIEDKRQEIEAEGRSVLPGQRFDDLGSFIPAEFSRITEEEHYFFLETDREEYLKKTGNTR
;
A
#
# COMPACT_ATOMS: atom_id res chain seq x y z
N ASP A 1 38.10 -24.55 -12.01
CA ASP A 1 37.12 -24.38 -10.92
C ASP A 1 37.81 -24.40 -9.56
N PRO A 2 37.98 -23.25 -8.89
CA PRO A 2 38.61 -23.21 -7.58
C PRO A 2 37.66 -23.84 -6.55
N SER A 3 37.90 -25.10 -6.23
CA SER A 3 37.16 -25.88 -5.24
C SER A 3 37.52 -25.54 -3.79
N SER A 4 38.57 -24.75 -3.57
CA SER A 4 39.03 -24.34 -2.25
C SER A 4 39.64 -22.93 -2.26
N VAL A 5 39.54 -22.25 -1.11
CA VAL A 5 40.09 -20.92 -0.86
C VAL A 5 41.05 -21.02 0.33
N ILE A 6 42.21 -20.41 0.21
CA ILE A 6 43.19 -20.31 1.31
C ILE A 6 42.89 -19.04 2.11
N VAL A 7 42.54 -19.21 3.38
CA VAL A 7 42.29 -18.10 4.30
C VAL A 7 43.59 -17.78 5.05
N ARG A 8 44.01 -16.52 4.96
CA ARG A 8 45.16 -15.96 5.69
C ARG A 8 44.72 -14.75 6.50
N ARG A 9 45.40 -14.47 7.61
CA ARG A 9 45.25 -13.19 8.32
C ARG A 9 45.89 -12.07 7.51
N MET A 10 45.56 -10.82 7.85
CA MET A 10 46.17 -9.63 7.23
C MET A 10 47.70 -9.63 7.35
N ASP A 11 48.24 -10.26 8.41
CA ASP A 11 49.67 -10.44 8.64
C ASP A 11 50.31 -11.55 7.77
N GLY A 12 49.57 -12.13 6.83
CA GLY A 12 50.03 -13.19 5.92
C GLY A 12 50.07 -14.60 6.52
N THR A 13 49.82 -14.73 7.83
CA THR A 13 49.78 -16.01 8.55
C THR A 13 48.67 -16.91 8.03
N TYR A 14 49.00 -18.18 7.81
CA TYR A 14 48.06 -19.19 7.35
C TYR A 14 47.04 -19.54 8.44
N VAL A 15 45.75 -19.52 8.09
CA VAL A 15 44.66 -19.90 9.00
C VAL A 15 44.12 -21.27 8.62
N CYS A 16 43.55 -21.41 7.44
CA CYS A 16 43.01 -22.68 6.95
C CYS A 16 42.74 -22.68 5.44
N THR A 17 42.64 -23.87 4.86
CA THR A 17 42.09 -24.09 3.52
C THR A 17 40.60 -24.42 3.65
N ALA A 18 39.74 -23.53 3.18
CA ALA A 18 38.29 -23.72 3.19
C ALA A 18 37.83 -24.33 1.86
N ILE A 19 37.00 -25.37 1.91
CA ILE A 19 36.37 -25.92 0.70
C ILE A 19 35.18 -25.02 0.32
N TRP A 20 35.19 -24.55 -0.92
CA TRP A 20 34.10 -23.74 -1.45
C TRP A 20 32.82 -24.59 -1.58
N ASN A 21 31.75 -24.19 -0.90
CA ASN A 21 30.49 -24.94 -0.79
C ASN A 21 30.59 -26.35 -0.18
N GLY A 22 31.43 -26.55 0.85
CA GLY A 22 31.52 -27.85 1.54
C GLY A 22 30.22 -28.35 2.18
N ASN A 23 29.29 -27.45 2.54
CA ASN A 23 28.07 -27.78 3.29
C ASN A 23 26.82 -28.00 2.42
N LYS A 24 26.98 -28.56 1.22
CA LYS A 24 25.82 -28.88 0.35
C LYS A 24 25.00 -30.08 0.83
N ARG A 25 25.56 -30.93 1.69
CA ARG A 25 24.88 -32.07 2.31
C ARG A 25 24.92 -31.94 3.82
N ALA A 26 23.82 -32.32 4.47
CA ALA A 26 23.78 -32.40 5.92
C ALA A 26 24.84 -33.40 6.40
N ALA A 27 25.51 -33.06 7.50
CA ALA A 27 26.52 -33.92 8.13
C ALA A 27 25.91 -35.23 8.67
N ILE A 28 24.60 -35.21 8.99
CA ILE A 28 23.83 -36.36 9.45
C ILE A 28 22.81 -36.70 8.35
N PRO A 29 22.65 -37.97 7.97
CA PRO A 29 21.64 -38.37 7.01
C PRO A 29 20.23 -38.08 7.56
N VAL A 30 19.52 -37.17 6.89
CA VAL A 30 18.13 -36.86 7.18
C VAL A 30 17.24 -37.82 6.37
N SER A 31 16.15 -38.32 6.95
CA SER A 31 15.24 -39.20 6.23
C SER A 31 14.58 -38.47 5.05
N ALA A 32 14.26 -39.20 3.98
CA ALA A 32 13.56 -38.61 2.83
C ALA A 32 12.19 -38.01 3.21
N MET A 33 11.55 -38.56 4.25
CA MET A 33 10.28 -38.05 4.77
C MET A 33 10.46 -36.71 5.46
N ASP A 34 11.49 -36.56 6.30
CA ASP A 34 11.74 -35.30 7.01
C ASP A 34 12.07 -34.16 6.04
N VAL A 35 12.89 -34.43 5.02
CA VAL A 35 13.18 -33.45 3.95
C VAL A 35 11.89 -33.04 3.23
N ALA A 36 10.98 -33.98 2.96
CA ALA A 36 9.70 -33.68 2.30
C ALA A 36 8.78 -32.82 3.20
N VAL A 37 8.77 -33.07 4.51
CA VAL A 37 8.01 -32.30 5.50
C VAL A 37 8.56 -30.88 5.60
N GLU A 38 9.88 -30.71 5.71
CA GLU A 38 10.53 -29.40 5.75
C GLU A 38 10.27 -28.60 4.47
N LYS A 39 10.42 -29.24 3.32
CA LYS A 39 10.13 -28.62 2.02
C LYS A 39 8.67 -28.19 1.91
N ARG A 40 7.73 -28.98 2.44
CA ARG A 40 6.31 -28.62 2.50
C ARG A 40 6.08 -27.44 3.43
N ARG A 41 6.74 -27.40 4.60
CA ARG A 41 6.67 -26.30 5.56
C ARG A 41 7.17 -25.00 4.93
N GLN A 42 8.35 -25.02 4.32
CA GLN A 42 8.94 -23.86 3.63
C GLN A 42 8.05 -23.36 2.50
N ARG A 43 7.50 -24.26 1.66
CA ARG A 43 6.55 -23.87 0.61
C ARG A 43 5.30 -23.20 1.16
N ARG A 44 4.79 -23.63 2.31
CA ARG A 44 3.63 -22.97 2.95
C ARG A 44 3.98 -21.59 3.46
N LEU A 45 5.15 -21.43 4.09
CA LEU A 45 5.65 -20.12 4.54
C LEU A 45 5.82 -19.16 3.38
N ASN A 46 6.46 -19.58 2.29
CA ASN A 46 6.68 -18.73 1.12
C ASN A 46 5.35 -18.25 0.52
N ARG A 47 4.34 -19.12 0.38
CA ARG A 47 3.02 -18.70 -0.11
C ARG A 47 2.32 -17.68 0.79
N ILE A 48 2.56 -17.75 2.10
CA ILE A 48 2.00 -16.77 3.04
C ILE A 48 2.75 -15.45 2.87
N GLU A 49 4.06 -15.48 2.71
CA GLU A 49 4.87 -14.28 2.47
C GLU A 49 4.49 -13.61 1.14
N ASP A 50 4.27 -14.38 0.08
CA ASP A 50 3.82 -13.86 -1.23
C ASP A 50 2.48 -13.12 -1.07
N LYS A 51 1.53 -13.73 -0.36
CA LYS A 51 0.23 -13.09 -0.05
C LYS A 51 0.38 -11.86 0.84
N ARG A 52 1.31 -11.89 1.80
CA ARG A 52 1.62 -10.76 2.67
C ARG A 52 2.11 -9.59 1.83
N GLN A 53 3.01 -9.85 0.89
CA GLN A 53 3.53 -8.84 -0.03
C GLN A 53 2.45 -8.29 -0.97
N GLU A 54 1.53 -9.13 -1.45
CA GLU A 54 0.37 -8.70 -2.23
C GLU A 54 -0.50 -7.72 -1.44
N ILE A 55 -0.86 -8.05 -0.20
CA ILE A 55 -1.63 -7.17 0.69
C ILE A 55 -0.88 -5.86 0.97
N GLU A 56 0.43 -5.91 1.21
CA GLU A 56 1.25 -4.71 1.40
C GLU A 56 1.32 -3.84 0.14
N ALA A 57 1.30 -4.46 -1.04
CA ALA A 57 1.27 -3.75 -2.32
C ALA A 57 -0.09 -3.07 -2.57
N GLU A 58 -1.21 -3.71 -2.21
CA GLU A 58 -2.54 -3.10 -2.25
C GLU A 58 -2.64 -1.86 -1.35
N GLY A 59 -2.05 -1.91 -0.16
CA GLY A 59 -2.02 -0.78 0.77
C GLY A 59 -1.05 0.34 0.37
N ARG A 60 -0.14 0.10 -0.57
CA ARG A 60 0.87 1.07 -0.99
C ARG A 60 0.35 1.93 -2.14
N SER A 61 0.44 3.25 -1.98
CA SER A 61 0.17 4.20 -3.06
C SER A 61 1.17 4.01 -4.22
N VAL A 62 0.70 4.26 -5.47
CA VAL A 62 1.50 4.10 -6.71
C VAL A 62 2.82 4.88 -6.66
N LEU A 63 2.84 6.03 -5.98
CA LEU A 63 4.03 6.82 -5.73
C LEU A 63 4.38 6.81 -4.24
N PRO A 64 5.64 6.52 -3.85
CA PRO A 64 6.06 6.64 -2.46
C PRO A 64 6.01 8.12 -2.04
N GLY A 65 5.18 8.43 -1.03
CA GLY A 65 5.10 9.77 -0.44
C GLY A 65 3.93 10.65 -0.89
N GLN A 66 3.12 10.23 -1.87
CA GLN A 66 1.86 10.90 -2.18
C GLN A 66 0.70 10.13 -1.57
N ARG A 67 0.35 10.48 -0.32
CA ARG A 67 -0.94 10.10 0.25
C ARG A 67 -1.96 11.13 -0.26
N PHE A 68 -2.85 10.72 -1.16
CA PHE A 68 -4.02 11.53 -1.52
C PHE A 68 -5.06 11.42 -0.39
N ASP A 69 -4.69 11.79 0.83
CA ASP A 69 -5.54 11.68 2.02
C ASP A 69 -6.69 12.71 2.01
N ASP A 70 -6.79 13.57 0.99
CA ASP A 70 -7.79 14.63 0.97
C ASP A 70 -8.53 14.74 -0.37
N LEU A 71 -9.24 13.67 -0.74
CA LEU A 71 -10.27 13.76 -1.79
C LEU A 71 -11.48 14.61 -1.34
N GLY A 72 -11.61 14.86 -0.03
CA GLY A 72 -12.66 15.70 0.56
C GLY A 72 -12.49 17.19 0.29
N SER A 73 -11.24 17.67 0.21
CA SER A 73 -10.91 19.06 -0.14
C SER A 73 -11.30 19.49 -1.56
N PHE A 74 -11.55 18.54 -2.45
CA PHE A 74 -12.07 18.83 -3.79
C PHE A 74 -13.59 19.04 -3.82
N ILE A 75 -14.28 18.76 -2.72
CA ILE A 75 -15.68 19.12 -2.56
C ILE A 75 -15.68 20.58 -2.10
N PRO A 76 -15.99 21.56 -2.99
CA PRO A 76 -16.07 22.94 -2.56
C PRO A 76 -17.12 23.03 -1.45
N ALA A 77 -16.70 23.51 -0.27
CA ALA A 77 -17.58 23.74 0.88
C ALA A 77 -18.63 24.87 0.64
N GLU A 78 -18.82 25.29 -0.61
CA GLU A 78 -19.64 26.41 -1.02
C GLU A 78 -20.61 26.03 -2.17
N PHE A 79 -21.33 24.92 -2.01
CA PHE A 79 -22.69 24.82 -2.59
C PHE A 79 -23.75 25.08 -1.51
N SER A 80 -23.44 25.96 -0.57
CA SER A 80 -24.41 26.74 0.18
C SER A 80 -24.22 28.21 -0.15
N ARG A 81 -24.12 28.53 -1.45
CA ARG A 81 -24.69 29.81 -1.88
C ARG A 81 -26.15 29.69 -1.47
N ILE A 82 -26.49 30.34 -0.37
CA ILE A 82 -27.81 30.90 -0.18
C ILE A 82 -27.97 31.82 -1.39
N THR A 83 -28.34 31.25 -2.54
CA THR A 83 -29.09 31.98 -3.53
C THR A 83 -30.29 32.44 -2.74
N GLU A 84 -30.29 33.72 -2.36
CA GLU A 84 -31.54 34.40 -2.05
C GLU A 84 -32.46 34.01 -3.20
N GLU A 85 -33.46 33.18 -2.91
CA GLU A 85 -34.34 32.64 -3.93
C GLU A 85 -35.05 33.85 -4.55
N GLU A 86 -34.53 34.32 -5.69
CA GLU A 86 -35.21 35.32 -6.49
C GLU A 86 -36.58 34.72 -6.81
N HIS A 87 -37.63 35.24 -6.17
CA HIS A 87 -38.98 34.75 -6.37
C HIS A 87 -39.30 34.83 -7.86
N TYR A 88 -39.39 33.67 -8.49
CA TYR A 88 -39.73 33.56 -9.90
C TYR A 88 -41.25 33.64 -10.05
N PHE A 89 -41.73 34.65 -10.77
CA PHE A 89 -43.15 34.83 -11.07
C PHE A 89 -43.43 34.38 -12.49
N PHE A 90 -44.40 33.47 -12.66
CA PHE A 90 -44.80 32.97 -13.98
C PHE A 90 -45.66 33.99 -14.75
N LEU A 91 -46.42 34.83 -14.03
CA LEU A 91 -47.32 35.83 -14.59
C LEU A 91 -47.03 37.20 -13.97
N GLU A 92 -47.27 38.27 -14.74
CA GLU A 92 -47.13 39.65 -14.24
C GLU A 92 -48.09 39.95 -13.09
N THR A 93 -49.31 39.38 -13.11
CA THR A 93 -50.29 39.49 -12.04
C THR A 93 -49.79 38.93 -10.70
N ASP A 94 -49.10 37.79 -10.72
CA ASP A 94 -48.59 37.14 -9.50
C ASP A 94 -47.49 37.98 -8.85
N ARG A 95 -46.66 38.63 -9.67
CA ARG A 95 -45.63 39.58 -9.24
C ARG A 95 -46.25 40.81 -8.57
N GLU A 96 -47.29 41.37 -9.18
CA GLU A 96 -47.97 42.56 -8.65
C GLU A 96 -48.68 42.29 -7.32
N GLU A 97 -49.33 41.13 -7.17
CA GLU A 97 -49.94 40.73 -5.89
C GLU A 97 -48.89 40.54 -4.79
N TYR A 98 -47.75 39.92 -5.11
CA TYR A 98 -46.65 39.78 -4.16
C TYR A 98 -46.10 41.14 -3.71
N LEU A 99 -45.92 42.08 -4.64
CA LEU A 99 -45.48 43.45 -4.33
C LEU A 99 -46.51 44.24 -3.51
N LYS A 100 -47.81 44.07 -3.76
CA LYS A 100 -48.88 44.66 -2.93
C LYS A 100 -48.88 44.09 -1.51
N LYS A 101 -48.66 42.78 -1.37
CA LYS A 101 -48.63 42.09 -0.07
C LYS A 101 -47.39 42.46 0.76
N THR A 102 -46.25 42.62 0.11
CA THR A 102 -44.97 43.01 0.75
C THR A 102 -44.85 44.52 0.95
N GLY A 103 -45.52 45.33 0.14
CA GLY A 103 -45.53 46.80 0.26
C GLY A 103 -46.48 47.35 1.33
N ASN A 104 -47.41 46.54 1.85
CA ASN A 104 -48.39 46.97 2.85
C ASN A 104 -47.94 46.72 4.31
N THR A 105 -46.66 46.42 4.53
CA THR A 105 -46.03 46.40 5.86
C THR A 105 -45.40 47.77 6.17
N ARG A 106 -46.25 48.77 6.40
CA ARG A 106 -45.93 49.99 7.14
C ARG A 106 -47.12 50.40 7.99
#